data_AF-A0AAW2LY90-F1
#
_entry.id   AF-A0AAW2LY90-F1
#
_cell.length_a   1.000
_cell.length_b   1.000
_cell.length_c   1.000
_cell.angle_alpha   90.00
_cell.angle_beta   90.00
_cell.angle_gamma   90.00
#
_symmetry.space_group_name_H-M   'P 1'
#
loop_
_entity.id
_entity.type
_entity.pdbx_description
1 polymer ?
#
loop_
_entity_poly.entity_id
_entity_poly.type
_entity_poly.pdbx_seq_one_letter_code
_entity_poly.pdbx_strand_id
1 'polypeptide(L)'
;MPMKLNMFIDCRMLVEAGACVEVERDENGVYKGEEIATAIRKVVVESSGEGLRQRAQELSEKMKMEEGQELDEVAESLWQLCLKNKD
;
A
#
# COMPACT_ATOMS: atom_id res chain seq x y z
N MET A 1 -1.73 -7.76 7.55
CA MET A 1 -1.76 -9.21 7.86
C MET A 1 -0.95 -9.96 6.80
N PRO A 2 0.36 -10.17 6.97
CA PRO A 2 1.18 -10.87 5.98
C PRO A 2 0.86 -12.37 5.86
N MET A 3 0.85 -12.86 4.62
CA MET A 3 0.47 -14.20 4.16
C MET A 3 1.34 -14.67 2.97
N LYS A 4 1.94 -13.73 2.23
CA LYS A 4 2.89 -13.97 1.14
C LYS A 4 4.23 -13.33 1.49
N LEU A 5 5.31 -13.82 0.89
CA LEU A 5 6.67 -13.42 1.22
C LEU A 5 6.92 -11.90 1.06
N ASN A 6 6.47 -11.30 -0.04
CA ASN A 6 6.62 -9.85 -0.26
C ASN A 6 5.84 -9.02 0.77
N MET A 7 4.69 -9.53 1.22
CA MET A 7 3.80 -8.78 2.12
C MET A 7 4.43 -8.51 3.50
N PHE A 8 5.44 -9.27 3.92
CA PHE A 8 6.14 -8.96 5.17
C PHE A 8 6.87 -7.61 5.11
N ILE A 9 7.46 -7.29 3.96
CA ILE A 9 8.13 -6.00 3.74
C ILE A 9 7.07 -4.93 3.50
N ASP A 10 6.11 -5.19 2.60
CA ASP A 10 5.06 -4.23 2.24
C ASP A 10 4.23 -3.81 3.47
N CYS A 11 3.86 -4.76 4.35
CA CYS A 11 3.12 -4.43 5.58
C CYS A 11 3.92 -3.50 6.49
N ARG A 12 5.21 -3.76 6.71
CA ARG A 12 6.04 -2.92 7.57
C ARG A 12 6.14 -1.50 7.02
N MET A 13 6.37 -1.36 5.72
CA MET A 13 6.42 -0.05 5.07
C MET A 13 5.10 0.71 5.21
N LEU A 14 3.96 0.03 5.02
CA LEU A 14 2.63 0.65 5.14
C LEU A 14 2.28 1.03 6.58
N VAL A 15 2.71 0.26 7.57
CA VAL A 15 2.55 0.58 9.00
C VAL A 15 3.39 1.81 9.35
N GLU A 16 4.66 1.86 8.92
CA GLU A 16 5.53 3.02 9.11
C GLU A 16 5.01 4.28 8.40
N ALA A 17 4.38 4.13 7.23
CA ALA A 17 3.71 5.21 6.52
C ALA A 17 2.40 5.69 7.19
N GLY A 18 1.88 4.92 8.16
CA GLY A 18 0.63 5.19 8.86
C GLY A 18 -0.63 4.86 8.05
N ALA A 19 -0.49 4.10 6.96
CA ALA A 19 -1.60 3.75 6.05
C ALA A 19 -2.20 2.36 6.35
N CYS A 20 -1.67 1.62 7.31
CA CYS A 20 -2.09 0.26 7.65
C CYS A 20 -1.97 -0.01 9.16
N VAL A 21 -2.76 -0.98 9.64
CA VAL A 21 -2.59 -1.60 10.96
C VAL A 21 -2.13 -3.04 10.80
N GLU A 22 -1.14 -3.43 11.60
CA GLU A 22 -0.76 -4.82 11.72
C GLU A 22 -1.69 -5.54 12.70
N VAL A 23 -2.08 -6.76 12.35
CA VAL A 23 -2.83 -7.64 13.26
C VAL A 23 -1.80 -8.42 14.05
N GLU A 24 -1.87 -8.31 15.38
CA GLU A 24 -0.96 -9.03 16.26
C GLU A 24 -1.16 -10.54 16.15
N ARG A 25 -0.05 -11.26 16.29
CA ARG A 25 -0.02 -12.73 16.35
C ARG A 25 0.29 -13.14 17.77
N ASP A 26 -0.24 -14.28 18.17
CA ASP A 26 0.15 -14.87 19.45
C ASP A 26 1.56 -15.48 19.42
N GLU A 27 1.98 -16.05 20.55
CA GLU A 27 3.28 -16.69 20.74
C GLU A 27 3.54 -17.85 19.76
N ASN A 28 2.49 -18.46 19.23
CA ASN A 28 2.58 -19.53 18.23
C ASN A 28 2.57 -18.99 16.79
N GLY A 29 2.53 -17.67 16.62
CA GLY A 29 2.46 -17.01 15.32
C GLY A 29 1.09 -17.08 14.67
N VAL A 30 0.02 -17.37 15.43
CA VAL A 30 -1.35 -17.53 14.92
C VAL A 30 -2.15 -16.24 15.14
N TYR A 31 -3.00 -15.89 14.15
CA TYR A 31 -3.94 -14.79 14.29
C TYR A 31 -5.17 -15.22 15.07
N LYS A 32 -5.56 -14.41 16.05
CA LYS A 32 -6.77 -14.61 16.85
C LYS A 32 -7.92 -13.79 16.29
N GLY A 33 -9.14 -14.31 16.40
CA GLY A 33 -10.34 -13.65 15.88
C GLY A 33 -10.59 -12.30 16.57
N GLU A 34 -10.25 -12.21 17.85
CA GLU A 34 -10.35 -11.00 18.66
C GLU A 34 -9.46 -9.88 18.12
N GLU A 35 -8.19 -10.20 17.80
CA GLU A 35 -7.22 -9.23 17.26
C GLU A 35 -7.62 -8.75 15.86
N ILE A 36 -8.12 -9.67 15.02
CA ILE A 36 -8.67 -9.32 13.71
C ILE A 36 -9.86 -8.37 13.86
N ALA A 37 -10.79 -8.69 14.77
CA ALA A 37 -11.97 -7.85 14.99
C ALA A 37 -11.59 -6.46 15.53
N THR A 38 -10.58 -6.37 16.41
CA THR A 38 -10.04 -5.10 16.91
C THR A 38 -9.43 -4.27 15.78
N ALA A 39 -8.59 -4.87 14.93
CA ALA A 39 -8.00 -4.18 13.79
C ALA A 39 -9.08 -3.66 12.81
N ILE A 40 -10.09 -4.48 12.51
CA ILE A 40 -11.21 -4.07 11.64
C ILE A 40 -11.98 -2.89 12.27
N ARG A 41 -12.33 -2.98 13.55
CA ARG A 41 -13.04 -1.88 14.24
C ARG A 41 -12.26 -0.58 14.20
N LYS A 42 -10.95 -0.62 14.49
CA LYS A 42 -10.07 0.54 14.41
C LYS A 42 -10.08 1.18 13.03
N VAL A 43 -9.89 0.38 11.99
CA VAL A 43 -9.78 0.88 10.61
C VAL A 43 -11.10 1.39 10.06
N VAL A 44 -12.22 0.75 10.39
CA VAL A 44 -13.51 1.01 9.73
C VAL A 44 -14.43 1.91 10.55
N VAL A 45 -14.47 1.76 11.87
CA VAL A 45 -15.52 2.33 12.72
C VAL A 45 -14.97 3.41 13.65
N GLU A 46 -13.84 3.15 14.31
CA GLU A 46 -13.34 4.04 15.36
C GLU A 46 -12.78 5.35 14.79
N SER A 47 -12.96 6.43 15.55
CA SER A 47 -12.34 7.73 15.28
C SER A 47 -10.81 7.67 15.39
N SER A 48 -10.28 6.76 16.21
CA SER A 48 -8.84 6.48 16.33
C SER A 48 -8.19 6.05 15.00
N GLY A 49 -8.99 5.57 14.03
CA GLY A 49 -8.54 5.21 12.69
C GLY A 49 -8.69 6.29 11.62
N GLU A 50 -9.22 7.47 11.95
CA GLU A 50 -9.44 8.56 10.96
C GLU A 50 -8.12 8.97 10.28
N GLY A 51 -7.06 9.18 11.07
CA GLY A 51 -5.75 9.53 10.52
C GLY A 51 -5.18 8.45 9.60
N LEU A 52 -5.43 7.17 9.89
CA LEU A 52 -5.02 6.06 9.02
C LEU A 52 -5.79 6.08 7.70
N ARG A 53 -7.12 6.31 7.74
CA ARG A 53 -7.94 6.40 6.52
C ARG A 53 -7.52 7.58 5.65
N GLN A 54 -7.24 8.73 6.27
CA GLN A 54 -6.72 9.91 5.58
C GLN A 54 -5.37 9.60 4.92
N ARG A 55 -4.42 9.03 5.66
CA ARG A 55 -3.10 8.64 5.12
C ARG A 55 -3.20 7.63 3.98
N ALA A 56 -4.09 6.66 4.09
CA ALA A 56 -4.32 5.68 3.02
C ALA A 56 -4.89 6.34 1.76
N GLN A 57 -5.78 7.32 1.91
CA GLN A 57 -6.31 8.09 0.78
C GLN A 57 -5.22 8.94 0.10
N GLU A 58 -4.47 9.72 0.89
CA GLU A 58 -3.36 10.55 0.39
C GLU A 58 -2.34 9.72 -0.38
N LEU A 59 -1.96 8.55 0.15
CA LEU A 59 -1.05 7.64 -0.51
C LEU A 59 -1.64 7.09 -1.82
N SER A 60 -2.93 6.73 -1.83
CA SER A 60 -3.60 6.25 -3.05
C SER A 60 -3.65 7.30 -4.15
N GLU A 61 -3.95 8.55 -3.80
CA GLU A 61 -3.98 9.66 -4.76
C GLU A 61 -2.59 9.94 -5.32
N LYS A 62 -1.56 9.93 -4.46
CA LYS A 62 -0.17 10.09 -4.89
C LYS A 62 0.26 8.99 -5.86
N MET A 63 0.01 7.72 -5.54
CA MET A 63 0.38 6.59 -6.40
C MET A 63 -0.29 6.66 -7.78
N LYS A 64 -1.56 7.08 -7.86
CA LYS A 64 -2.27 7.25 -9.15
C LYS A 64 -1.68 8.38 -10.00
N MET A 65 -1.27 9.46 -9.36
CA MET A 65 -0.65 10.59 -10.06
C MET A 65 0.72 10.18 -10.62
N GLU A 66 1.54 9.52 -9.81
CA GLU A 66 2.87 9.03 -10.22
C GLU A 66 2.76 7.99 -11.35
N GLU A 67 1.80 7.06 -11.27
CA GLU A 67 1.56 6.05 -12.32
C GLU A 67 1.29 6.69 -13.69
N GLY A 68 0.45 7.74 -13.75
CA GLY A 68 0.17 8.43 -15.00
C GLY A 68 1.41 9.12 -15.59
N GLN A 69 2.18 9.80 -14.74
CA GLN A 69 3.40 10.51 -15.16
C GLN A 69 4.46 9.54 -15.68
N GLU A 70 4.72 8.45 -14.96
CA GLU A 70 5.70 7.44 -15.37
C GLU A 70 5.30 6.76 -16.69
N LEU A 71 4.02 6.48 -16.90
CA LEU A 71 3.53 5.88 -18.15
C LEU A 71 3.72 6.83 -19.34
N ASP A 72 3.43 8.11 -19.17
CA ASP A 72 3.63 9.12 -20.22
C ASP A 72 5.11 9.28 -20.57
N GLU A 73 5.99 9.34 -19.57
CA GLU A 73 7.45 9.43 -19.77
C GLU A 73 8.02 8.19 -20.48
N VAL A 74 7.54 7.00 -20.10
CA VAL A 74 7.93 5.75 -20.76
C VAL A 74 7.43 5.70 -22.20
N ALA A 75 6.19 6.15 -22.46
CA ALA A 75 5.64 6.18 -23.81
C ALA A 75 6.43 7.13 -24.73
N GLU A 76 6.80 8.31 -24.24
CA GLU A 76 7.64 9.25 -24.99
C GLU A 76 9.03 8.65 -25.25
N SER A 77 9.65 8.05 -24.23
CA SER A 77 10.97 7.40 -24.37
C SER A 77 10.96 6.28 -25.40
N LEU A 78 9.91 5.45 -25.40
CA LEU A 78 9.73 4.38 -26.39
C LEU A 78 9.51 4.94 -27.81
N TRP A 79 8.69 5.99 -27.94
CA TRP A 79 8.47 6.65 -29.23
C TRP A 79 9.78 7.18 -29.83
N GLN A 80 10.60 7.85 -29.01
CA GLN A 80 11.91 8.34 -29.44
C GLN A 80 12.86 7.22 -29.85
N LEU A 81 12.84 6.08 -29.16
CA LEU A 81 13.63 4.90 -29.54
C LEU A 81 13.18 4.32 -30.89
N CYS A 82 11.89 4.25 -31.16
CA CYS A 82 11.37 3.77 -32.44
C CYS A 82 11.76 4.70 -33.61
N LEU A 83 11.76 6.02 -33.40
CA LEU A 83 12.20 6.97 -34.42
C LEU A 83 13.70 6.84 -34.72
N LYS A 84 14.53 6.60 -33.71
CA LYS A 84 15.98 6.43 -33.86
C LYS A 84 16.39 5.12 -34.56
N ASN A 85 15.54 4.09 -34.53
CA ASN A 85 15.80 2.78 -35.14
C ASN A 85 15.11 2.62 -36.52
N LYS A 86 14.71 3.72 -37.16
CA LYS A 86 13.98 3.69 -38.44
C LYS A 86 14.88 3.73 -39.68
N ASP A 87 16.18 3.48 -39.51
CA ASP A 87 17.18 3.28 -40.56
C ASP A 87 17.54 1.79 -40.70
#